data_AF-A0A6G2DN32-F1
#
_entry.id   AF-A0A6G2DN32-F1
#
_cell.length_a   1.000
_cell.length_b   1.000
_cell.length_c   1.000
_cell.angle_alpha   90.00
_cell.angle_beta   90.00
_cell.angle_gamma   90.00
#
_symmetry.space_group_name_H-M   'P 1'
#
loop_
_entity.id
_entity.type
_entity.pdbx_description
1 polymer ?
#
loop_
_entity_poly.entity_id
_entity_poly.type
_entity_poly.pdbx_seq_one_letter_code
_entity_poly.pdbx_strand_id
1 'polypeptide(L)'
;LHPDDLPKRDGAARDFYEHMLEEAAKYVNPKTGKNEPIPVILTVYTAGNMPYYTSAHWLSTSWIDKMYQKYPNLHGIFSTENYWIWANDIENKAADYLKVSAKNGGYFIWAEQNNGSAIEKAFGKNGKIAFQKSVDKYWKNLIFMFKNTPAAEGNDSTTESYMKGLWLSNHTYQWGGLMDTWKWYETGKWKLFASGNIGKSQGDRQWLTEPESMLGEEALGVYLNGGVVYNFEHPAYTYGVNNKE
;
A
#
# COMPACT_ATOMS: atom_id res chain seq x y z
N LEU A 1 -9.26 -1.89 2.26
CA LEU A 1 -9.86 -0.82 3.12
C LEU A 1 -8.74 0.06 3.65
N HIS A 2 -8.86 1.38 3.50
CA HIS A 2 -7.90 2.37 3.99
C HIS A 2 -8.54 3.17 5.14
N PRO A 3 -7.81 3.56 6.20
CA PRO A 3 -8.40 4.29 7.33
C PRO A 3 -8.50 5.80 7.10
N ASP A 4 -7.84 6.31 6.07
CA ASP A 4 -7.87 7.71 5.62
C ASP A 4 -7.82 8.69 6.81
N ASP A 5 -8.87 9.49 6.98
CA ASP A 5 -8.99 10.55 7.97
C ASP A 5 -9.74 10.13 9.25
N LEU A 6 -9.94 8.83 9.48
CA LEU A 6 -10.59 8.32 10.68
C LEU A 6 -9.98 8.95 11.95
N PRO A 7 -10.78 9.20 13.01
CA PRO A 7 -10.32 9.86 14.21
C PRO A 7 -9.04 9.25 14.77
N LYS A 8 -8.05 10.09 15.00
CA LYS A 8 -6.72 9.71 15.52
C LYS A 8 -6.79 9.43 17.03
N ARG A 9 -7.51 8.38 17.40
CA ARG A 9 -7.69 7.88 18.76
C ARG A 9 -7.89 6.36 18.75
N ASP A 10 -7.62 5.74 19.90
CA ASP A 10 -7.84 4.31 20.10
C ASP A 10 -9.30 3.90 19.79
N GLY A 11 -9.44 2.71 19.20
CA GLY A 11 -10.72 2.11 18.85
C GLY A 11 -11.32 2.54 17.51
N ALA A 12 -11.01 3.74 16.99
CA ALA A 12 -11.65 4.25 15.78
C ALA A 12 -11.44 3.36 14.55
N ALA A 13 -10.20 2.98 14.26
CA ALA A 13 -9.89 2.10 13.13
C ALA A 13 -10.43 0.67 13.34
N ARG A 14 -10.41 0.15 14.58
CA ARG A 14 -10.90 -1.19 14.89
C ARG A 14 -12.40 -1.30 14.70
N ASP A 15 -13.16 -0.32 15.20
CA ASP A 15 -14.61 -0.24 15.04
C ASP A 15 -14.99 -0.22 13.55
N PHE A 16 -14.40 0.70 12.79
CA PHE A 16 -14.63 0.81 11.35
C PHE A 16 -14.25 -0.49 10.59
N TYR A 17 -13.09 -1.07 10.85
CA TYR A 17 -12.67 -2.29 10.17
C TYR A 17 -13.48 -3.52 10.57
N GLU A 18 -13.84 -3.68 11.84
CA GLU A 18 -14.69 -4.79 12.27
C GLU A 18 -16.07 -4.70 11.64
N HIS A 19 -16.66 -3.50 11.54
CA HIS A 19 -17.91 -3.27 10.82
C HIS A 19 -17.81 -3.74 9.36
N MET A 20 -16.79 -3.25 8.63
CA MET A 20 -16.62 -3.58 7.21
C MET A 20 -16.28 -5.06 6.97
N LEU A 21 -15.54 -5.70 7.88
CA LEU A 21 -15.25 -7.14 7.80
C LEU A 21 -16.50 -7.98 8.03
N GLU A 22 -17.39 -7.59 8.95
CA GLU A 22 -18.68 -8.26 9.14
C GLU A 22 -19.57 -8.15 7.89
N GLU A 23 -19.62 -6.97 7.27
CA GLU A 23 -20.34 -6.75 6.01
C GLU A 23 -19.78 -7.65 4.90
N ALA A 24 -18.45 -7.64 4.73
CA ALA A 24 -17.76 -8.47 3.73
C ALA A 24 -18.01 -9.97 3.97
N ALA A 25 -17.96 -10.43 5.21
CA ALA A 25 -18.12 -11.85 5.56
C ALA A 25 -19.56 -12.38 5.38
N LYS A 26 -20.56 -11.49 5.37
CA LYS A 26 -21.98 -11.82 5.28
C LYS A 26 -22.61 -11.50 3.92
N TYR A 27 -21.81 -11.10 2.94
CA TYR A 27 -22.30 -10.77 1.61
C TYR A 27 -23.02 -11.97 0.97
N VAL A 28 -24.28 -11.76 0.58
CA VAL A 28 -25.07 -12.73 -0.17
C VAL A 28 -25.15 -12.28 -1.61
N ASN A 29 -24.68 -13.11 -2.53
CA ASN A 29 -24.76 -12.84 -3.96
C ASN A 29 -26.24 -12.85 -4.40
N PRO A 30 -26.79 -11.72 -4.88
CA PRO A 30 -28.21 -11.61 -5.20
C PRO A 30 -28.64 -12.47 -6.38
N LYS A 31 -27.70 -12.92 -7.22
CA LYS A 31 -27.98 -13.79 -8.38
C LYS A 31 -28.08 -15.26 -7.99
N THR A 32 -27.31 -15.70 -6.99
CA THR A 32 -27.21 -17.12 -6.59
C THR A 32 -27.90 -17.41 -5.26
N GLY A 33 -28.17 -16.38 -4.45
CA GLY A 33 -28.68 -16.49 -3.09
C GLY A 33 -27.68 -17.09 -2.09
N LYS A 34 -26.42 -17.29 -2.48
CA LYS A 34 -25.39 -17.91 -1.65
C LYS A 34 -24.58 -16.85 -0.90
N ASN A 35 -24.17 -17.20 0.32
CA ASN A 35 -23.15 -16.43 1.04
C ASN A 35 -21.79 -16.62 0.34
N GLU A 36 -21.21 -15.52 -0.12
CA GLU A 36 -19.94 -15.50 -0.87
C GLU A 36 -19.04 -14.42 -0.26
N PRO A 37 -18.35 -14.69 0.87
CA PRO A 37 -17.57 -13.68 1.59
C PRO A 37 -16.61 -12.88 0.68
N ILE A 38 -16.72 -11.55 0.71
CA ILE A 38 -15.92 -10.65 -0.14
C ILE A 38 -14.47 -10.66 0.36
N PRO A 39 -13.46 -10.85 -0.52
CA PRO A 39 -12.06 -10.83 -0.12
C PRO A 39 -11.60 -9.42 0.27
N VAL A 40 -10.88 -9.31 1.39
CA VAL A 40 -10.46 -8.01 1.98
C VAL A 40 -8.96 -7.99 2.25
N ILE A 41 -8.36 -6.81 2.08
CA ILE A 41 -7.05 -6.41 2.61
C ILE A 41 -7.25 -5.14 3.45
N LEU A 42 -6.60 -5.08 4.62
CA LEU A 42 -6.63 -3.91 5.52
C LEU A 42 -5.32 -3.13 5.46
N THR A 43 -5.38 -1.81 5.30
CA THR A 43 -4.20 -0.96 5.53
C THR A 43 -3.95 -0.82 7.03
N VAL A 44 -2.84 -1.39 7.51
CA VAL A 44 -2.50 -1.45 8.94
C VAL A 44 -1.35 -0.52 9.33
N TYR A 45 -0.62 0.02 8.35
CA TYR A 45 0.53 0.88 8.59
C TYR A 45 0.66 1.92 7.46
N THR A 46 0.75 3.19 7.82
CA THR A 46 0.99 4.30 6.87
C THR A 46 1.49 5.53 7.63
N ALA A 47 2.22 6.42 6.98
CA ALA A 47 2.78 7.64 7.58
C ALA A 47 3.56 7.36 8.89
N GLY A 48 4.40 6.32 8.88
CA GLY A 48 5.20 5.88 10.03
C GLY A 48 4.34 5.40 11.20
N ASN A 49 3.04 5.20 10.96
CA ASN A 49 2.01 4.86 11.93
C ASN A 49 2.03 5.81 13.13
N MET A 50 2.36 7.09 12.88
CA MET A 50 2.42 8.10 13.92
C MET A 50 1.00 8.44 14.40
N PRO A 51 0.78 8.58 15.71
CA PRO A 51 -0.56 8.84 16.26
C PRO A 51 -1.14 10.20 15.82
N TYR A 52 -0.29 11.11 15.34
CA TYR A 52 -0.72 12.39 14.78
C TYR A 52 -0.99 12.36 13.27
N TYR A 53 -0.64 11.28 12.57
CA TYR A 53 -0.94 11.10 11.14
C TYR A 53 -2.11 10.16 10.86
N THR A 54 -2.27 9.06 11.61
CA THR A 54 -3.27 8.04 11.23
C THR A 54 -3.89 7.32 12.42
N SER A 55 -5.17 6.94 12.29
CA SER A 55 -5.85 6.05 13.24
C SER A 55 -5.31 4.61 13.20
N ALA A 56 -4.54 4.24 12.18
CA ALA A 56 -3.88 2.94 12.10
C ALA A 56 -2.87 2.71 13.25
N HIS A 57 -2.44 3.77 13.96
CA HIS A 57 -1.53 3.65 15.10
C HIS A 57 -2.01 2.65 16.15
N TRP A 58 -3.34 2.57 16.34
CA TRP A 58 -3.98 1.75 17.37
C TRP A 58 -4.39 0.35 16.88
N LEU A 59 -3.81 -0.11 15.76
CA LEU A 59 -4.01 -1.47 15.24
C LEU A 59 -2.88 -2.39 15.69
N SER A 60 -3.08 -3.08 16.81
CA SER A 60 -2.07 -3.98 17.35
C SER A 60 -1.95 -5.28 16.53
N THR A 61 -0.76 -5.88 16.51
CA THR A 61 -0.52 -7.19 15.87
C THR A 61 -1.42 -8.28 16.46
N SER A 62 -1.74 -8.22 17.76
CA SER A 62 -2.67 -9.15 18.41
C SER A 62 -4.09 -9.02 17.88
N TRP A 63 -4.56 -7.79 17.61
CA TRP A 63 -5.84 -7.57 16.98
C TRP A 63 -5.85 -8.10 15.54
N ILE A 64 -4.79 -7.84 14.76
CA ILE A 64 -4.64 -8.35 13.39
C ILE A 64 -4.72 -9.88 13.36
N ASP A 65 -4.01 -10.57 14.26
CA ASP A 65 -4.07 -12.04 14.38
C ASP A 65 -5.50 -12.53 14.70
N LYS A 66 -6.21 -11.84 15.60
CA LYS A 66 -7.62 -12.14 15.89
C LYS A 66 -8.51 -11.96 14.66
N MET A 67 -8.28 -10.94 13.85
CA MET A 67 -9.06 -10.70 12.63
C MET A 67 -8.81 -11.78 11.58
N TYR A 68 -7.55 -12.17 11.35
CA TYR A 68 -7.24 -13.28 10.44
C TYR A 68 -7.91 -14.58 10.87
N GLN A 69 -7.91 -14.91 12.16
CA GLN A 69 -8.55 -16.12 12.67
C GLN A 69 -10.07 -16.08 12.54
N LYS A 70 -10.68 -14.90 12.69
CA LYS A 70 -12.13 -14.72 12.65
C LYS A 70 -12.69 -14.67 11.22
N TYR A 71 -11.95 -14.08 10.28
CA TYR A 71 -12.42 -13.78 8.94
C TYR A 71 -11.56 -14.48 7.88
N PRO A 72 -11.96 -15.65 7.37
CA PRO A 72 -11.23 -16.36 6.31
C PRO A 72 -11.08 -15.55 5.02
N ASN A 73 -11.97 -14.59 4.78
CA ASN A 73 -11.93 -13.67 3.67
C ASN A 73 -10.96 -12.48 3.86
N LEU A 74 -10.28 -12.38 5.01
CA LEU A 74 -9.14 -11.46 5.18
C LEU A 74 -7.89 -12.09 4.58
N HIS A 75 -7.53 -11.69 3.37
CA HIS A 75 -6.43 -12.29 2.60
C HIS A 75 -5.07 -11.64 2.84
N GLY A 76 -5.05 -10.44 3.45
CA GLY A 76 -3.79 -9.75 3.69
C GLY A 76 -3.93 -8.46 4.48
N ILE A 77 -2.77 -7.87 4.76
CA ILE A 77 -2.61 -6.57 5.39
C ILE A 77 -1.60 -5.73 4.59
N PHE A 78 -1.77 -4.40 4.61
CA PHE A 78 -1.05 -3.47 3.76
C PHE A 78 -0.34 -2.39 4.57
N SER A 79 0.93 -2.16 4.25
CA SER A 79 1.72 -1.00 4.65
C SER A 79 1.94 -0.10 3.44
N THR A 80 1.73 1.21 3.58
CA THR A 80 1.92 2.13 2.45
C THR A 80 2.43 3.50 2.86
N GLU A 81 3.37 4.04 2.09
CA GLU A 81 3.83 5.43 2.14
C GLU A 81 4.40 5.87 3.51
N ASN A 82 5.62 5.43 3.80
CA ASN A 82 6.34 5.82 5.02
C ASN A 82 7.71 6.43 4.74
N TYR A 83 8.15 6.48 3.47
CA TYR A 83 9.45 6.99 3.05
C TYR A 83 9.77 8.40 3.59
N TRP A 84 8.75 9.25 3.73
CA TRP A 84 8.88 10.63 4.20
C TRP A 84 8.83 10.77 5.72
N ILE A 85 8.43 9.72 6.44
CA ILE A 85 8.41 9.63 7.90
C ILE A 85 8.81 8.23 8.37
N TRP A 86 10.11 7.94 8.23
CA TRP A 86 10.66 6.63 8.57
C TRP A 86 10.73 6.44 10.10
N ALA A 87 9.70 5.84 10.69
CA ALA A 87 9.61 5.63 12.13
C ALA A 87 10.75 4.79 12.68
N ASN A 88 11.14 5.03 13.93
CA ASN A 88 12.27 4.35 14.56
C ASN A 88 12.12 2.82 14.66
N ASP A 89 10.88 2.31 14.69
CA ASP A 89 10.55 0.89 14.85
C ASP A 89 9.91 0.27 13.60
N ILE A 90 9.95 0.96 12.45
CA ILE A 90 9.27 0.52 11.22
C ILE A 90 9.72 -0.88 10.76
N GLU A 91 11.02 -1.18 10.80
CA GLU A 91 11.53 -2.50 10.39
C GLU A 91 11.12 -3.61 11.38
N ASN A 92 10.97 -3.27 12.67
CA ASN A 92 10.48 -4.21 13.68
C ASN A 92 8.99 -4.51 13.45
N LYS A 93 8.18 -3.48 13.22
CA LYS A 93 6.75 -3.65 12.94
C LYS A 93 6.49 -4.40 11.63
N ALA A 94 7.22 -4.06 10.56
CA ALA A 94 7.14 -4.79 9.30
C ALA A 94 7.49 -6.28 9.46
N ALA A 95 8.48 -6.61 10.32
CA ALA A 95 8.81 -7.99 10.63
C ALA A 95 7.63 -8.73 11.30
N ASP A 96 6.95 -8.08 12.24
CA ASP A 96 5.78 -8.63 12.93
C ASP A 96 4.56 -8.78 12.00
N TYR A 97 4.32 -7.82 11.11
CA TYR A 97 3.26 -7.90 10.10
C TYR A 97 3.47 -9.04 9.11
N LEU A 98 4.71 -9.23 8.65
CA LEU A 98 5.05 -10.36 7.80
C LEU A 98 4.84 -11.69 8.54
N LYS A 99 5.30 -11.77 9.80
CA LYS A 99 5.17 -12.98 10.62
C LYS A 99 3.72 -13.34 10.92
N VAL A 100 2.87 -12.39 11.31
CA VAL A 100 1.45 -12.66 11.57
C VAL A 100 0.72 -13.06 10.29
N SER A 101 1.02 -12.43 9.16
CA SER A 101 0.44 -12.81 7.87
C SER A 101 0.81 -14.25 7.50
N ALA A 102 2.10 -14.61 7.63
CA ALA A 102 2.56 -15.98 7.40
C ALA A 102 1.95 -17.00 8.36
N LYS A 103 1.79 -16.66 9.65
CA LYS A 103 1.09 -17.50 10.64
C LYS A 103 -0.33 -17.86 10.20
N ASN A 104 -1.01 -16.95 9.51
CA ASN A 104 -2.40 -17.09 9.14
C ASN A 104 -2.62 -17.44 7.64
N GLY A 105 -1.55 -17.62 6.87
CA GLY A 105 -1.63 -17.90 5.43
C GLY A 105 -2.04 -16.70 4.55
N GLY A 106 -2.03 -15.49 5.11
CA GLY A 106 -2.28 -14.24 4.38
C GLY A 106 -1.00 -13.59 3.85
N TYR A 107 -1.15 -12.46 3.15
CA TYR A 107 -0.05 -11.67 2.62
C TYR A 107 0.20 -10.40 3.44
N PHE A 108 1.46 -10.11 3.74
CA PHE A 108 1.88 -8.74 4.04
C PHE A 108 2.29 -8.06 2.74
N ILE A 109 1.64 -6.95 2.44
CA ILE A 109 1.87 -6.17 1.23
C ILE A 109 2.47 -4.84 1.68
N TRP A 110 3.57 -4.40 1.06
CA TRP A 110 4.21 -3.12 1.39
C TRP A 110 4.48 -2.31 0.12
N ALA A 111 3.78 -1.19 -0.04
CA ALA A 111 4.04 -0.21 -1.11
C ALA A 111 4.88 0.95 -0.59
N GLU A 112 6.09 1.12 -1.15
CA GLU A 112 7.05 2.13 -0.68
C GLU A 112 7.92 2.63 -1.84
N GLN A 113 8.43 3.86 -1.74
CA GLN A 113 9.38 4.44 -2.70
C GLN A 113 10.76 4.59 -2.06
N ASN A 114 11.85 4.45 -2.83
CA ASN A 114 13.21 4.53 -2.29
C ASN A 114 13.69 5.95 -1.90
N ASN A 115 12.79 6.89 -1.62
CA ASN A 115 13.16 8.21 -1.10
C ASN A 115 13.87 8.05 0.25
N GLY A 116 15.00 8.75 0.41
CA GLY A 116 15.82 8.65 1.63
C GLY A 116 16.30 7.22 1.94
N SER A 117 16.56 6.42 0.90
CA SER A 117 16.97 5.01 0.98
C SER A 117 15.98 4.11 1.72
N ALA A 118 14.67 4.38 1.63
CA ALA A 118 13.64 3.62 2.36
C ALA A 118 13.71 2.11 2.10
N ILE A 119 13.88 1.67 0.86
CA ILE A 119 13.95 0.24 0.50
C ILE A 119 15.24 -0.36 1.09
N GLU A 120 16.37 0.30 0.92
CA GLU A 120 17.64 -0.18 1.47
C GLU A 120 17.60 -0.27 3.01
N LYS A 121 16.98 0.71 3.68
CA LYS A 121 16.80 0.73 5.14
C LYS A 121 15.89 -0.41 5.61
N ALA A 122 14.79 -0.67 4.90
CA ALA A 122 13.89 -1.78 5.19
C ALA A 122 14.65 -3.12 5.23
N PHE A 123 15.64 -3.30 4.34
CA PHE A 123 16.51 -4.47 4.28
C PHE A 123 17.81 -4.33 5.07
N GLY A 124 17.87 -3.40 6.03
CA GLY A 124 18.90 -3.38 7.07
C GLY A 124 20.13 -2.50 6.80
N LYS A 125 20.12 -1.63 5.78
CA LYS A 125 21.26 -0.72 5.47
C LYS A 125 21.82 0.01 6.71
N ASN A 126 20.93 0.45 7.62
CA ASN A 126 21.29 1.19 8.83
C ASN A 126 21.30 0.32 10.11
N GLY A 127 21.47 -1.00 9.98
CA GLY A 127 21.55 -1.94 11.10
C GLY A 127 20.20 -2.39 11.68
N LYS A 128 19.07 -1.88 11.17
CA LYS A 128 17.71 -2.33 11.53
C LYS A 128 17.32 -3.57 10.72
N ILE A 129 17.83 -4.73 11.14
CA ILE A 129 17.77 -6.00 10.38
C ILE A 129 16.56 -6.89 10.72
N ALA A 130 15.58 -6.42 11.49
CA ALA A 130 14.46 -7.25 11.92
C ALA A 130 13.59 -7.72 10.73
N PHE A 131 13.26 -6.81 9.81
CA PHE A 131 12.51 -7.16 8.61
C PHE A 131 13.33 -8.07 7.69
N GLN A 132 14.61 -7.79 7.47
CA GLN A 132 15.51 -8.67 6.70
C GLN A 132 15.47 -10.12 7.21
N LYS A 133 15.61 -10.34 8.53
CA LYS A 133 15.52 -11.68 9.14
C LYS A 133 14.12 -12.32 9.04
N SER A 134 13.07 -11.50 8.95
CA SER A 134 11.70 -11.96 8.76
C SER A 134 11.51 -12.46 7.31
N VAL A 135 12.03 -11.70 6.34
CA VAL A 135 12.01 -12.07 4.92
C VAL A 135 12.72 -13.41 4.69
N ASP A 136 13.89 -13.64 5.29
CA ASP A 136 14.62 -14.93 5.16
C ASP A 136 13.74 -16.16 5.49
N LYS A 137 12.72 -15.98 6.34
CA LYS A 137 11.81 -17.06 6.77
C LYS A 137 10.47 -17.06 6.05
N TYR A 138 9.95 -15.88 5.71
CA TYR A 138 8.55 -15.67 5.37
C TYR A 138 8.35 -14.95 4.03
N TRP A 139 9.38 -14.81 3.20
CA TRP A 139 9.29 -14.09 1.91
C TRP A 139 8.13 -14.55 1.01
N LYS A 140 7.70 -15.83 1.11
CA LYS A 140 6.56 -16.38 0.37
C LYS A 140 5.20 -15.74 0.71
N ASN A 141 5.13 -14.99 1.80
CA ASN A 141 3.95 -14.25 2.25
C ASN A 141 4.14 -12.73 2.14
N LEU A 142 5.22 -12.28 1.48
CA LEU A 142 5.50 -10.87 1.24
C LEU A 142 5.17 -10.51 -0.21
N ILE A 143 4.53 -9.36 -0.39
CA ILE A 143 4.45 -8.65 -1.66
C ILE A 143 5.06 -7.27 -1.45
N PHE A 144 6.03 -6.89 -2.28
CA PHE A 144 6.64 -5.57 -2.22
C PHE A 144 6.28 -4.79 -3.49
N MET A 145 5.79 -3.57 -3.33
CA MET A 145 5.36 -2.71 -4.43
C MET A 145 6.12 -1.38 -4.40
N PHE A 146 6.32 -0.76 -5.55
CA PHE A 146 6.66 0.66 -5.57
C PHE A 146 5.43 1.52 -5.26
N LYS A 147 5.64 2.78 -4.81
CA LYS A 147 4.60 3.82 -4.75
C LYS A 147 5.13 5.09 -5.41
N ASN A 148 4.70 5.41 -6.62
CA ASN A 148 5.34 6.47 -7.42
C ASN A 148 4.83 7.89 -7.11
N THR A 149 4.08 8.07 -6.03
CA THR A 149 3.58 9.38 -5.56
C THR A 149 4.67 10.46 -5.52
N PRO A 150 5.82 10.29 -4.84
CA PRO A 150 6.80 11.36 -4.66
C PRO A 150 7.71 11.50 -5.90
N ALA A 151 7.09 11.88 -7.02
CA ALA A 151 7.72 11.89 -8.33
C ALA A 151 8.73 13.03 -8.52
N ALA A 152 8.71 14.06 -7.67
CA ALA A 152 9.69 15.14 -7.73
C ALA A 152 11.10 14.67 -7.38
N GLU A 153 11.23 13.62 -6.56
CA GLU A 153 12.49 13.04 -6.14
C GLU A 153 13.08 12.05 -7.17
N GLY A 154 12.29 11.65 -8.19
CA GLY A 154 12.77 10.87 -9.34
C GLY A 154 13.25 9.47 -8.99
N ASN A 155 12.60 8.79 -8.05
CA ASN A 155 12.98 7.45 -7.58
C ASN A 155 12.20 6.29 -8.24
N ASP A 156 11.42 6.56 -9.28
CA ASP A 156 10.58 5.60 -9.99
C ASP A 156 11.39 4.40 -10.52
N SER A 157 12.39 4.66 -11.36
CA SER A 157 13.16 3.62 -12.05
C SER A 157 14.01 2.78 -11.09
N THR A 158 14.60 3.39 -10.07
CA THR A 158 15.43 2.68 -9.08
C THR A 158 14.56 1.84 -8.16
N THR A 159 13.39 2.33 -7.75
CA THR A 159 12.47 1.57 -6.90
C THR A 159 11.89 0.38 -7.67
N GLU A 160 11.40 0.59 -8.90
CA GLU A 160 10.94 -0.52 -9.76
C GLU A 160 12.04 -1.57 -9.98
N SER A 161 13.27 -1.14 -10.24
CA SER A 161 14.42 -2.03 -10.34
C SER A 161 14.65 -2.85 -9.06
N TYR A 162 14.50 -2.24 -7.86
CA TYR A 162 14.56 -2.99 -6.61
C TYR A 162 13.41 -4.00 -6.48
N MET A 163 12.18 -3.61 -6.80
CA MET A 163 11.03 -4.51 -6.69
C MET A 163 11.23 -5.77 -7.54
N LYS A 164 11.63 -5.58 -8.79
CA LYS A 164 12.00 -6.69 -9.69
C LYS A 164 13.16 -7.52 -9.14
N GLY A 165 14.22 -6.86 -8.68
CA GLY A 165 15.42 -7.52 -8.15
C GLY A 165 15.13 -8.37 -6.90
N LEU A 166 14.39 -7.82 -5.93
CA LEU A 166 13.97 -8.50 -4.71
C LEU A 166 13.14 -9.74 -5.03
N TRP A 167 12.26 -9.66 -6.03
CA TRP A 167 11.47 -10.81 -6.48
C TRP A 167 12.36 -11.90 -7.10
N LEU A 168 13.21 -11.54 -8.07
CA LEU A 168 14.11 -12.49 -8.75
C LEU A 168 15.13 -13.15 -7.81
N SER A 169 15.39 -12.53 -6.66
CA SER A 169 16.32 -13.03 -5.63
C SER A 169 15.62 -13.68 -4.43
N ASN A 170 14.31 -13.99 -4.53
CA ASN A 170 13.52 -14.64 -3.47
C ASN A 170 13.43 -13.86 -2.15
N HIS A 171 13.51 -12.53 -2.20
CA HIS A 171 13.28 -11.64 -1.06
C HIS A 171 11.85 -11.10 -1.00
N THR A 172 11.01 -11.37 -2.00
CA THR A 172 9.55 -11.17 -1.96
C THR A 172 8.88 -12.24 -2.81
N TYR A 173 7.65 -12.65 -2.48
CA TYR A 173 6.95 -13.68 -3.23
C TYR A 173 6.58 -13.19 -4.62
N GLN A 174 6.07 -11.95 -4.67
CA GLN A 174 5.71 -11.24 -5.89
C GLN A 174 6.01 -9.75 -5.70
N TRP A 175 5.88 -9.01 -6.78
CA TRP A 175 6.02 -7.56 -6.77
C TRP A 175 4.98 -6.88 -7.65
N GLY A 176 4.88 -5.56 -7.50
CA GLY A 176 3.92 -4.74 -8.22
C GLY A 176 4.15 -3.25 -8.06
N GLY A 177 3.12 -2.46 -8.33
CA GLY A 177 3.18 -1.00 -8.28
C GLY A 177 1.87 -0.35 -7.84
N LEU A 178 2.00 0.70 -7.05
CA LEU A 178 0.94 1.70 -6.83
C LEU A 178 1.27 2.92 -7.70
N MET A 179 0.47 3.12 -8.74
CA MET A 179 0.62 4.19 -9.73
C MET A 179 -0.33 5.34 -9.40
N ASP A 180 0.22 6.52 -9.17
CA ASP A 180 -0.49 7.60 -8.49
C ASP A 180 -0.53 8.89 -9.31
N THR A 181 -1.73 9.30 -9.70
CA THR A 181 -2.01 10.56 -10.39
C THR A 181 -1.65 11.81 -9.58
N TRP A 182 -1.46 11.70 -8.26
CA TRP A 182 -0.85 12.76 -7.45
C TRP A 182 0.59 13.09 -7.88
N LYS A 183 1.26 12.26 -8.69
CA LYS A 183 2.56 12.62 -9.30
C LYS A 183 2.49 13.94 -10.10
N TRP A 184 1.32 14.28 -10.64
CA TRP A 184 1.10 15.55 -11.34
C TRP A 184 1.19 16.76 -10.40
N TYR A 185 0.65 16.59 -9.17
CA TYR A 185 0.76 17.55 -8.08
C TYR A 185 2.20 17.68 -7.60
N GLU A 186 2.83 16.54 -7.30
CA GLU A 186 4.18 16.48 -6.74
C GLU A 186 5.22 17.15 -7.64
N THR A 187 5.03 17.05 -8.97
CA THR A 187 5.91 17.66 -9.97
C THR A 187 5.50 19.07 -10.41
N GLY A 188 4.45 19.64 -9.82
CA GLY A 188 4.00 21.02 -10.08
C GLY A 188 3.45 21.27 -11.48
N LYS A 189 2.99 20.22 -12.16
CA LYS A 189 2.34 20.33 -13.47
C LYS A 189 0.93 20.88 -13.31
N TRP A 190 0.39 21.48 -14.37
CA TRP A 190 -0.95 22.03 -14.41
C TRP A 190 -1.65 21.60 -15.70
N LYS A 191 -2.25 22.52 -16.46
CA LYS A 191 -2.91 22.21 -17.74
C LYS A 191 -1.99 21.43 -18.66
N LEU A 192 -2.53 20.37 -19.27
CA LEU A 192 -1.79 19.52 -20.20
C LEU A 192 -1.10 20.35 -21.30
N PHE A 193 0.16 20.03 -21.55
CA PHE A 193 1.06 20.71 -22.51
C PHE A 193 1.37 22.19 -22.26
N ALA A 194 0.87 22.77 -21.16
CA ALA A 194 1.16 24.16 -20.87
C ALA A 194 2.58 24.32 -20.31
N SER A 195 3.22 25.46 -20.65
CA SER A 195 4.53 25.81 -20.11
C SER A 195 4.44 26.29 -18.66
N GLY A 196 5.58 26.34 -17.98
CA GLY A 196 5.68 26.78 -16.58
C GLY A 196 5.36 25.67 -15.57
N ASN A 197 5.52 26.00 -14.30
CA ASN A 197 5.33 25.10 -13.16
C ASN A 197 4.58 25.87 -12.07
N ILE A 198 3.55 25.26 -11.49
CA ILE A 198 2.74 25.87 -10.43
C ILE A 198 3.13 25.37 -9.03
N GLY A 199 4.10 24.47 -8.94
CA GLY A 199 4.47 23.78 -7.71
C GLY A 199 3.34 22.93 -7.15
N LYS A 200 3.50 22.55 -5.88
CA LYS A 200 2.53 21.79 -5.11
C LYS A 200 1.41 22.70 -4.58
N SER A 201 0.60 23.28 -5.48
CA SER A 201 -0.30 24.41 -5.13
C SER A 201 -1.78 24.24 -5.46
N GLN A 202 -2.16 23.26 -6.28
CA GLN A 202 -3.53 23.01 -6.70
C GLN A 202 -3.83 21.50 -6.72
N GLY A 203 -3.51 20.81 -5.62
CA GLY A 203 -3.59 19.35 -5.48
C GLY A 203 -4.81 18.73 -6.15
N ASP A 204 -6.00 19.20 -5.79
CA ASP A 204 -7.27 18.65 -6.29
C ASP A 204 -7.54 18.84 -7.78
N ARG A 205 -6.86 19.80 -8.40
CA ARG A 205 -6.89 19.98 -9.86
C ARG A 205 -5.84 19.11 -10.52
N GLN A 206 -4.68 19.00 -9.89
CA GLN A 206 -3.50 18.38 -10.47
C GLN A 206 -3.66 16.87 -10.61
N TRP A 207 -4.16 16.15 -9.59
CA TRP A 207 -4.36 14.69 -9.70
C TRP A 207 -5.42 14.28 -10.72
N LEU A 208 -6.30 15.19 -11.13
CA LEU A 208 -7.27 14.96 -12.23
C LEU A 208 -6.68 15.19 -13.63
N THR A 209 -5.43 15.63 -13.74
CA THR A 209 -4.88 16.12 -15.03
C THR A 209 -3.94 15.13 -15.71
N GLU A 210 -3.52 14.05 -15.04
CA GLU A 210 -2.77 13.00 -15.70
C GLU A 210 -3.63 12.32 -16.77
N PRO A 211 -3.15 12.20 -18.02
CA PRO A 211 -3.90 11.51 -19.08
C PRO A 211 -4.21 10.06 -18.71
N GLU A 212 -5.44 9.62 -18.93
CA GLU A 212 -5.93 8.30 -18.53
C GLU A 212 -5.07 7.16 -19.11
N SER A 213 -4.65 7.27 -20.37
CA SER A 213 -3.81 6.25 -21.02
C SER A 213 -2.41 6.14 -20.42
N MET A 214 -1.92 7.19 -19.74
CA MET A 214 -0.60 7.21 -19.12
C MET A 214 -0.51 6.23 -17.94
N LEU A 215 -1.61 5.98 -17.23
CA LEU A 215 -1.68 4.92 -16.22
C LEU A 215 -1.46 3.53 -16.85
N GLY A 216 -1.93 3.34 -18.09
CA GLY A 216 -1.66 2.12 -18.86
C GLY A 216 -0.19 1.99 -19.24
N GLU A 217 0.45 3.10 -19.62
CA GLU A 217 1.89 3.14 -19.91
C GLU A 217 2.74 2.83 -18.67
N GLU A 218 2.35 3.33 -17.50
CA GLU A 218 2.98 2.99 -16.22
C GLU A 218 2.80 1.50 -15.86
N ALA A 219 1.58 0.98 -16.02
CA ALA A 219 1.28 -0.42 -15.72
C ALA A 219 2.02 -1.40 -16.63
N LEU A 220 2.38 -0.99 -17.86
CA LEU A 220 3.21 -1.80 -18.75
C LEU A 220 4.61 -2.06 -18.17
N GLY A 221 5.18 -1.13 -17.39
CA GLY A 221 6.44 -1.36 -16.68
C GLY A 221 6.36 -2.54 -15.73
N VAL A 222 5.30 -2.58 -14.92
CA VAL A 222 5.00 -3.70 -14.02
C VAL A 222 4.82 -5.01 -14.81
N TYR A 223 3.91 -5.02 -15.78
CA TYR A 223 3.54 -6.22 -16.53
C TYR A 223 4.71 -6.83 -17.31
N LEU A 224 5.41 -6.01 -18.12
CA LEU A 224 6.50 -6.47 -18.99
C LEU A 224 7.75 -6.90 -18.20
N ASN A 225 7.76 -6.68 -16.88
CA ASN A 225 8.85 -7.08 -16.01
C ASN A 225 8.48 -8.18 -15.00
N GLY A 226 7.30 -8.78 -15.15
CA GLY A 226 6.85 -9.93 -14.34
C GLY A 226 6.18 -9.54 -13.03
N GLY A 227 5.88 -8.26 -12.82
CA GLY A 227 5.06 -7.81 -11.71
C GLY A 227 3.58 -8.15 -11.95
N VAL A 228 2.86 -8.42 -10.86
CA VAL A 228 1.48 -8.96 -10.95
C VAL A 228 0.49 -8.29 -10.00
N VAL A 229 0.92 -7.31 -9.22
CA VAL A 229 0.07 -6.60 -8.25
C VAL A 229 -0.05 -5.14 -8.67
N TYR A 230 -1.29 -4.67 -8.83
CA TYR A 230 -1.60 -3.34 -9.34
C TYR A 230 -2.48 -2.61 -8.34
N ASN A 231 -2.15 -1.36 -8.05
CA ASN A 231 -2.99 -0.45 -7.27
C ASN A 231 -2.81 0.98 -7.81
N PHE A 232 -3.74 1.88 -7.48
CA PHE A 232 -3.80 3.20 -8.09
C PHE A 232 -4.33 4.26 -7.12
N GLU A 233 -3.91 5.50 -7.32
CA GLU A 233 -4.44 6.70 -6.68
C GLU A 233 -4.55 7.84 -7.72
N HIS A 234 -5.41 8.84 -7.57
CA HIS A 234 -6.42 9.02 -6.54
C HIS A 234 -7.67 8.16 -6.84
N PRO A 235 -8.23 7.43 -5.85
CA PRO A 235 -9.23 6.40 -6.13
C PRO A 235 -10.48 6.87 -6.87
N ALA A 236 -10.91 8.12 -6.60
CA ALA A 236 -12.09 8.70 -7.23
C ALA A 236 -11.98 8.88 -8.76
N TYR A 237 -10.76 8.94 -9.31
CA TYR A 237 -10.53 9.04 -10.76
C TYR A 237 -10.05 7.73 -11.36
N THR A 238 -9.19 7.00 -10.65
CA THR A 238 -8.60 5.77 -11.18
C THR A 238 -9.54 4.56 -11.08
N TYR A 239 -10.53 4.59 -10.19
CA TYR A 239 -11.57 3.56 -10.07
C TYR A 239 -12.98 4.10 -10.28
N GLY A 240 -13.29 5.28 -9.73
CA GLY A 240 -14.58 5.95 -9.86
C GLY A 240 -15.27 6.22 -8.51
N VAL A 241 -16.56 6.59 -8.55
CA VAL A 241 -17.32 7.05 -7.37
C VAL A 241 -18.74 6.49 -7.36
N ASN A 242 -19.34 6.36 -6.16
CA ASN A 242 -20.73 5.92 -5.98
C ASN A 242 -21.03 4.54 -6.61
N ASN A 243 -20.10 3.59 -6.47
CA ASN A 243 -20.17 2.25 -7.07
C ASN A 243 -20.28 2.28 -8.61
N LYS A 244 -19.61 3.23 -9.26
CA LYS A 244 -19.51 3.37 -10.72
C LYS A 244 -18.05 3.47 -11.12
N GLU A 245 -17.73 2.77 -12.20
CA GLU A 245 -16.55 3.02 -13.03
C GLU A 245 -16.80 4.27 -13.90
#